data_AF-A0A9E6BIA8-F1
#
_entry.id   AF-A0A9E6BIA8-F1
#
_cell.length_a   1.000
_cell.length_b   1.000
_cell.length_c   1.000
_cell.angle_alpha   90.00
_cell.angle_beta   90.00
_cell.angle_gamma   90.00
#
_symmetry.space_group_name_H-M   'P 1'
#
loop_
_entity.id
_entity.type
_entity.pdbx_description
1 polymer ?
#
loop_
_entity_poly.entity_id
_entity_poly.type
_entity_poly.pdbx_seq_one_letter_code
_entity_poly.pdbx_strand_id
1 'polypeptide(L)'
;MSLSDIDHDEFKPLSLSSLEQFGGEHSNNKDKTRPDFNRFEMLFEKTHFEKEESYEFKAIYDKKKEKEEIVFKPLVENQDESFKKEKKDQGQQVLPEKEEQEEPEETPEEKGYRQGFEKGQEQGIKKGQDQGFEKGFKKGEARGFEQGEAKGFEQGEKKGLEQGLEIGKEKGEKETREKAGKILNSLEESLKTADKTLDFLVEKYEERIISLIQKIAYKAVKAEIEINQEIVKDMVLDALKTLVQPEEVVLSVSLDDYEYIEMVKEEFFDKIDSLTSVSVRSDPSVKRGGCKIETITALVSADPESRLESIFEAIKNAGA
;
A
#
# COMPACT_ATOMS: atom_id res chain seq x y z
N MET A 1 24.38 8.35 38.39
CA MET A 1 24.45 8.79 36.98
C MET A 1 23.03 8.81 36.47
N SER A 2 22.53 9.98 36.09
CA SER A 2 21.14 10.23 35.70
C SER A 2 20.84 9.66 34.30
N LEU A 3 19.64 9.10 34.16
CA LEU A 3 19.05 8.55 32.93
C LEU A 3 18.47 9.68 32.04
N SER A 4 19.26 10.73 31.75
CA SER A 4 18.77 11.91 31.00
C SER A 4 19.21 11.99 29.55
N ASP A 5 20.01 11.04 29.04
CA ASP A 5 20.70 11.21 27.76
C ASP A 5 20.33 10.10 26.76
N ILE A 6 19.04 9.92 26.51
CA ILE A 6 18.55 9.20 25.32
C ILE A 6 17.97 10.25 24.39
N ASP A 7 18.83 10.80 23.54
CA ASP A 7 18.42 11.65 22.43
C ASP A 7 17.46 10.85 21.54
N HIS A 8 16.27 11.40 21.35
CA HIS A 8 15.30 10.92 20.37
C HIS A 8 15.87 11.17 18.97
N ASP A 9 16.29 10.11 18.28
CA ASP A 9 16.50 10.11 16.83
C ASP A 9 15.15 10.27 16.12
N GLU A 10 14.61 11.49 16.14
CA GLU A 10 13.55 11.91 15.23
C GLU A 10 14.13 12.02 13.81
N PHE A 11 13.51 11.29 12.88
CA PHE A 11 13.84 11.36 11.46
C PHE A 11 13.58 12.78 10.94
N LYS A 12 14.64 13.57 10.77
CA LYS A 12 14.55 14.90 10.18
C LYS A 12 14.39 14.77 8.66
N PRO A 13 13.36 15.38 8.05
CA PRO A 13 13.21 15.37 6.59
C PRO A 13 14.40 16.11 5.95
N LEU A 14 15.04 15.46 4.98
CA LEU A 14 16.13 16.04 4.19
C LEU A 14 15.61 17.26 3.42
N SER A 15 16.12 18.44 3.71
CA SER A 15 15.81 19.64 2.92
C SER A 15 16.46 19.54 1.54
N LEU A 16 15.65 19.64 0.48
CA LEU A 16 16.10 19.58 -0.92
C LEU A 16 17.09 20.70 -1.29
N SER A 17 17.18 21.76 -0.48
CA SER A 17 18.21 22.81 -0.61
C SER A 17 19.63 22.33 -0.29
N SER A 18 19.78 21.18 0.37
CA SER A 18 21.10 20.60 0.69
C SER A 18 21.71 19.81 -0.48
N LEU A 19 20.91 19.47 -1.50
CA LEU A 19 21.38 18.72 -2.69
C LEU A 19 22.10 19.60 -3.71
N GLU A 20 21.96 20.93 -3.63
CA GLU A 20 22.64 21.86 -4.53
C GLU A 20 24.10 22.16 -4.14
N GLN A 21 24.55 21.72 -2.95
CA GLN A 21 25.92 21.91 -2.45
C GLN A 21 26.84 20.69 -2.64
N PHE A 22 26.48 19.72 -3.48
CA PHE A 22 27.35 18.60 -3.86
C PHE A 22 28.53 18.97 -4.79
N GLY A 23 28.93 20.25 -4.82
CA GLY A 23 30.12 20.73 -5.53
C GLY A 23 31.41 20.68 -4.70
N GLY A 24 31.35 20.25 -3.43
CA GLY A 24 32.44 20.44 -2.47
C GLY A 24 32.87 19.23 -1.64
N GLU A 25 32.43 18.01 -1.96
CA GLU A 25 33.01 16.82 -1.31
C GLU A 25 34.36 16.48 -1.95
N HIS A 26 35.43 17.05 -1.41
CA HIS A 26 36.77 16.51 -1.60
C HIS A 26 36.82 15.09 -1.03
N SER A 27 36.73 14.11 -1.92
CA SER A 27 37.03 12.72 -1.64
C SER A 27 38.43 12.63 -1.01
N ASN A 28 38.49 12.35 0.29
CA ASN A 28 39.74 12.00 0.99
C ASN A 28 40.19 10.56 0.69
N ASN A 29 39.51 9.84 -0.22
CA ASN A 29 39.90 8.50 -0.60
C ASN A 29 41.09 8.57 -1.55
N LYS A 30 42.28 8.34 -0.99
CA LYS A 30 43.49 8.03 -1.75
C LYS A 30 43.23 6.79 -2.60
N ASP A 31 42.96 7.06 -3.86
CA ASP A 31 43.26 6.27 -5.07
C ASP A 31 43.80 4.84 -4.82
N LYS A 32 43.02 3.85 -5.30
CA LYS A 32 43.26 2.38 -5.43
C LYS A 32 42.42 1.40 -4.59
N THR A 33 41.35 1.79 -3.93
CA THR A 33 40.37 0.81 -3.43
C THR A 33 39.47 0.36 -4.59
N ARG A 34 39.52 -0.93 -4.93
CA ARG A 34 38.59 -1.54 -5.90
C ARG A 34 37.15 -1.31 -5.41
N PRO A 35 36.19 -1.01 -6.32
CA PRO A 35 34.79 -0.89 -5.95
C PRO A 35 34.34 -2.16 -5.24
N ASP A 36 33.78 -2.02 -4.03
CA ASP A 36 33.21 -3.13 -3.28
C ASP A 36 31.81 -3.42 -3.81
N PHE A 37 31.74 -4.32 -4.79
CA PHE A 37 30.48 -4.78 -5.38
C PHE A 37 29.64 -5.63 -4.41
N ASN A 38 30.21 -6.08 -3.30
CA ASN A 38 29.48 -6.85 -2.27
C ASN A 38 28.77 -5.95 -1.26
N ARG A 39 28.98 -4.62 -1.32
CA ARG A 39 28.26 -3.67 -0.46
C ARG A 39 26.73 -3.75 -0.61
N PHE A 40 26.25 -4.22 -1.77
CA PHE A 40 24.81 -4.42 -2.04
C PHE A 40 24.34 -5.87 -1.79
N GLU A 41 25.22 -6.83 -1.53
CA GLU A 41 24.80 -8.21 -1.21
C GLU A 41 24.06 -8.29 0.14
N MET A 42 24.34 -7.39 1.09
CA MET A 42 23.62 -7.33 2.38
C MET A 42 22.17 -6.82 2.28
N LEU A 43 21.75 -6.25 1.14
CA LEU A 43 20.35 -5.80 0.97
C LEU A 43 19.41 -6.93 0.53
N PHE A 44 19.97 -8.08 0.17
CA PHE A 44 19.21 -9.28 -0.15
C PHE A 44 19.75 -10.43 0.70
N GLU A 45 19.49 -10.39 2.02
CA GLU A 45 19.52 -11.62 2.79
C GLU A 45 18.56 -12.60 2.11
N LYS A 46 19.14 -13.59 1.43
CA LYS A 46 18.43 -14.80 1.02
C LYS A 46 17.96 -15.42 2.31
N THR A 47 16.71 -15.18 2.67
CA THR A 47 16.04 -15.87 3.77
C THR A 47 16.24 -17.37 3.55
N HIS A 48 17.10 -17.97 4.36
CA HIS A 48 17.17 -19.41 4.48
C HIS A 48 15.84 -19.85 5.07
N PHE A 49 14.92 -20.27 4.22
CA PHE A 49 13.83 -21.14 4.63
C PHE A 49 14.47 -22.47 5.01
N GLU A 50 14.88 -22.59 6.27
CA GLU A 50 14.94 -23.91 6.89
C GLU A 50 13.55 -24.51 6.73
N LYS A 51 13.49 -25.65 6.03
CA LYS A 51 12.29 -26.50 6.03
C LYS A 51 12.15 -27.07 7.43
N GLU A 52 11.72 -26.24 8.37
CA GLU A 52 11.13 -26.71 9.61
C GLU A 52 9.84 -27.46 9.25
N GLU A 53 9.63 -28.52 9.99
CA GLU A 53 8.75 -29.64 9.74
C GLU A 53 7.36 -29.22 9.26
N SER A 54 6.84 -29.95 8.27
CA SER A 54 5.47 -29.81 7.80
C SER A 54 4.51 -30.01 8.97
N TYR A 55 4.00 -28.92 9.54
CA TYR A 55 2.89 -28.97 10.48
C TYR A 55 1.64 -29.41 9.71
N GLU A 56 1.37 -30.71 9.73
CA GLU A 56 0.06 -31.26 9.39
C GLU A 56 -0.98 -30.57 10.27
N PHE A 57 -1.90 -29.84 9.63
CA PHE A 57 -3.00 -29.18 10.31
C PHE A 57 -3.98 -30.26 10.83
N LYS A 58 -3.75 -30.75 12.05
CA LYS A 58 -4.73 -31.59 12.75
C LYS A 58 -5.86 -30.69 13.27
N ALA A 59 -7.03 -30.80 12.67
CA ALA A 59 -8.25 -30.22 13.20
C ALA A 59 -8.47 -30.70 14.65
N ILE A 60 -8.47 -29.79 15.62
CA ILE A 60 -8.72 -30.09 17.05
C ILE A 60 -10.24 -30.24 17.33
N TYR A 61 -11.04 -30.53 16.31
CA TYR A 61 -12.46 -30.81 16.46
C TYR A 61 -12.87 -32.00 15.60
N ASP A 62 -12.56 -33.21 16.09
CA ASP A 62 -13.25 -34.42 15.68
C ASP A 62 -14.64 -34.42 16.34
N LYS A 63 -15.64 -33.84 15.67
CA LYS A 63 -17.04 -33.94 16.10
C LYS A 63 -17.57 -35.33 15.75
N LYS A 64 -17.19 -36.32 16.56
CA LYS A 64 -17.96 -37.55 16.77
C LYS A 64 -18.34 -37.65 18.25
N LYS A 65 -19.19 -36.71 18.69
CA LYS A 65 -20.06 -36.97 19.84
C LYS A 65 -21.40 -37.39 19.28
N GLU A 66 -21.77 -38.63 19.60
CA GLU A 66 -23.10 -39.16 19.41
C GLU A 66 -24.13 -38.11 19.85
N LYS A 67 -25.14 -37.89 19.01
CA LYS A 67 -26.30 -37.10 19.41
C LYS A 67 -26.97 -37.86 20.54
N GLU A 68 -26.68 -37.51 21.79
CA GLU A 68 -27.61 -37.82 22.86
C GLU A 68 -28.86 -36.99 22.60
N GLU A 69 -29.87 -37.68 22.07
CA GLU A 69 -31.22 -37.18 21.97
C GLU A 69 -31.71 -36.99 23.41
N ILE A 70 -31.68 -35.73 23.88
CA ILE A 70 -32.23 -35.39 25.19
C ILE A 70 -33.74 -35.58 25.07
N VAL A 71 -34.21 -36.76 25.47
CA VAL A 71 -35.64 -37.04 25.65
C VAL A 71 -36.13 -36.16 26.80
N PHE A 72 -36.81 -35.08 26.46
CA PHE A 72 -37.47 -34.22 27.42
C PHE A 72 -38.59 -35.03 28.09
N LYS A 73 -38.38 -35.46 29.34
CA LYS A 73 -39.49 -35.97 30.16
C LYS A 73 -40.24 -34.77 30.74
N PRO A 74 -41.53 -34.58 30.43
CA PRO A 74 -42.31 -33.52 31.03
C PRO A 74 -42.41 -33.77 32.55
N LEU A 75 -42.16 -32.74 33.36
CA LEU A 75 -42.32 -32.79 34.83
C LEU A 75 -43.79 -32.68 35.29
N VAL A 76 -44.74 -32.89 34.38
CA VAL A 76 -46.16 -32.95 34.69
C VAL A 76 -46.77 -34.10 33.87
N GLU A 77 -47.08 -35.20 34.54
CA GLU A 77 -48.08 -36.14 34.05
C GLU A 77 -49.44 -35.46 34.21
N ASN A 78 -49.90 -34.78 33.16
CA ASN A 78 -51.32 -34.53 33.01
C ASN A 78 -51.98 -35.89 32.78
N GLN A 79 -52.56 -36.47 33.83
CA GLN A 79 -53.75 -37.28 33.65
C GLN A 79 -54.92 -36.30 33.56
N ASP A 80 -55.25 -35.96 32.32
CA ASP A 80 -56.54 -35.40 31.96
C ASP A 80 -57.64 -36.39 32.39
N GLU A 81 -58.43 -36.03 33.39
CA GLU A 81 -59.82 -36.50 33.47
C GLU A 81 -60.76 -35.34 33.79
N SER A 82 -61.34 -34.81 32.71
CA SER A 82 -62.76 -34.45 32.60
C SER A 82 -63.47 -33.99 33.89
N PHE A 83 -63.62 -32.67 34.03
CA PHE A 83 -64.78 -32.11 34.75
C PHE A 83 -66.06 -32.40 33.96
N LYS A 84 -66.61 -33.60 34.13
CA LYS A 84 -68.01 -33.91 33.85
C LYS A 84 -68.80 -33.88 35.16
N LYS A 85 -69.82 -33.01 35.18
CA LYS A 85 -70.93 -33.03 36.13
C LYS A 85 -71.58 -34.42 36.12
N GLU A 86 -71.67 -35.05 37.29
CA GLU A 86 -72.75 -35.99 37.57
C GLU A 86 -73.33 -35.72 38.97
N LYS A 87 -74.61 -35.31 38.97
CA LYS A 87 -75.54 -35.42 40.11
C LYS A 87 -76.19 -36.80 40.04
N LYS A 88 -76.31 -37.47 41.19
CA LYS A 88 -77.35 -38.45 41.59
C LYS A 88 -77.03 -38.79 43.05
N ASP A 89 -77.68 -38.24 44.07
CA ASP A 89 -79.09 -38.28 44.50
C ASP A 89 -79.56 -39.65 45.02
N GLN A 90 -79.87 -39.61 46.33
CA GLN A 90 -80.76 -40.43 47.16
C GLN A 90 -80.39 -41.86 47.59
N GLY A 91 -80.54 -42.07 48.90
CA GLY A 91 -80.53 -43.38 49.55
C GLY A 91 -80.58 -43.29 51.07
N GLN A 92 -81.67 -42.72 51.60
CA GLN A 92 -82.00 -42.68 53.03
C GLN A 92 -82.32 -44.10 53.51
N GLN A 93 -81.63 -44.59 54.55
CA GLN A 93 -82.14 -45.68 55.41
C GLN A 93 -81.67 -45.49 56.85
N VAL A 94 -82.67 -45.62 57.72
CA VAL A 94 -82.81 -45.27 59.14
C VAL A 94 -82.12 -46.30 60.03
N LEU A 95 -81.72 -45.92 61.26
CA LEU A 95 -81.95 -46.61 62.56
C LEU A 95 -80.83 -46.30 63.58
N PRO A 96 -81.08 -46.22 64.91
CA PRO A 96 -82.34 -46.02 65.64
C PRO A 96 -82.29 -44.82 66.62
N GLU A 97 -83.47 -44.46 67.13
CA GLU A 97 -83.65 -43.75 68.40
C GLU A 97 -82.87 -44.46 69.51
N LYS A 98 -82.01 -43.74 70.24
CA LYS A 98 -81.57 -44.13 71.58
C LYS A 98 -81.18 -42.92 72.42
N GLU A 99 -82.08 -42.64 73.35
CA GLU A 99 -81.86 -42.15 74.71
C GLU A 99 -81.21 -40.77 74.86
N GLU A 100 -82.00 -39.81 75.35
CA GLU A 100 -81.53 -38.83 76.33
C GLU A 100 -80.69 -39.57 77.39
N GLN A 101 -79.37 -39.45 77.26
CA GLN A 101 -78.44 -39.73 78.34
C GLN A 101 -77.79 -38.39 78.67
N GLU A 102 -78.07 -37.89 79.88
CA GLU A 102 -77.33 -36.82 80.50
C GLU A 102 -75.84 -37.12 80.36
N GLU A 103 -75.12 -36.40 79.49
CA GLU A 103 -73.67 -36.32 79.61
C GLU A 103 -73.38 -35.64 80.95
N PRO A 104 -72.55 -36.25 81.80
CA PRO A 104 -72.41 -35.91 83.20
C PRO A 104 -71.92 -34.48 83.36
N GLU A 105 -72.27 -33.82 84.48
CA GLU A 105 -71.61 -32.56 84.86
C GLU A 105 -70.08 -32.74 84.75
N GLU A 106 -69.48 -32.15 83.72
CA GLU A 106 -68.04 -32.17 83.46
C GLU A 106 -67.34 -31.79 84.78
N THR A 107 -66.56 -32.73 85.32
CA THR A 107 -65.79 -32.46 86.53
C THR A 107 -64.84 -31.29 86.28
N PRO A 108 -64.54 -30.45 87.29
CA PRO A 108 -63.58 -29.35 87.15
C PRO A 108 -62.23 -29.75 86.54
N GLU A 109 -61.86 -31.03 86.62
CA GLU A 109 -60.62 -31.61 86.09
C GLU A 109 -60.64 -31.84 84.57
N GLU A 110 -61.74 -32.31 83.97
CA GLU A 110 -61.83 -32.56 82.51
C GLU A 110 -61.88 -31.27 81.69
N LYS A 111 -62.57 -30.24 82.19
CA LYS A 111 -62.52 -28.86 81.63
C LYS A 111 -61.11 -28.29 81.65
N GLY A 112 -60.36 -28.53 82.73
CA GLY A 112 -58.98 -28.09 82.87
C GLY A 112 -58.05 -28.77 81.85
N TYR A 113 -58.22 -30.07 81.63
CA TYR A 113 -57.45 -30.83 80.64
C TYR A 113 -57.73 -30.37 79.22
N ARG A 114 -59.00 -30.21 78.83
CA ARG A 114 -59.40 -29.76 77.49
C ARG A 114 -58.89 -28.35 77.18
N GLN A 115 -59.05 -27.42 78.12
CA GLN A 115 -58.54 -26.05 77.97
C GLN A 115 -57.01 -26.00 77.93
N GLY A 116 -56.31 -26.85 78.70
CA GLY A 116 -54.86 -26.96 78.66
C GLY A 116 -54.35 -27.51 77.32
N PHE A 117 -55.04 -28.52 76.78
CA PHE A 117 -54.73 -29.11 75.48
C PHE A 117 -54.97 -28.14 74.33
N GLU A 118 -56.13 -27.48 74.27
CA GLU A 118 -56.45 -26.48 73.24
C GLU A 118 -55.47 -25.29 73.28
N LYS A 119 -55.16 -24.76 74.48
CA LYS A 119 -54.16 -23.69 74.63
C LYS A 119 -52.76 -24.15 74.21
N GLY A 120 -52.37 -25.38 74.54
CA GLY A 120 -51.08 -25.95 74.13
C GLY A 120 -50.99 -26.15 72.61
N GLN A 121 -52.08 -26.61 71.99
CA GLN A 121 -52.18 -26.81 70.55
C GLN A 121 -52.18 -25.47 69.80
N GLU A 122 -52.97 -24.49 70.24
CA GLU A 122 -53.00 -23.15 69.64
C GLU A 122 -51.65 -22.44 69.75
N GLN A 123 -51.00 -22.52 70.92
CA GLN A 123 -49.65 -21.97 71.11
C GLN A 123 -48.60 -22.70 70.26
N GLY A 124 -48.70 -24.03 70.13
CA GLY A 124 -47.81 -24.84 69.31
C GLY A 124 -47.93 -24.50 67.82
N ILE A 125 -49.17 -24.38 67.32
CA ILE A 125 -49.46 -24.01 65.93
C ILE A 125 -48.97 -22.59 65.66
N LYS A 126 -49.31 -21.62 66.52
CA LYS A 126 -48.89 -20.22 66.34
C LYS A 126 -47.37 -20.06 66.36
N LYS A 127 -46.68 -20.65 67.34
CA LYS A 127 -45.21 -20.64 67.40
C LYS A 127 -44.58 -21.36 66.21
N GLY A 128 -45.15 -22.48 65.76
CA GLY A 128 -44.66 -23.23 64.60
C GLY A 128 -44.83 -22.45 63.29
N GLN A 129 -45.96 -21.77 63.12
CA GLN A 129 -46.24 -20.91 61.97
C GLN A 129 -45.33 -19.68 61.95
N ASP A 130 -45.20 -18.96 63.07
CA ASP A 130 -44.35 -17.77 63.16
C ASP A 130 -42.88 -18.12 62.89
N GLN A 131 -42.37 -19.19 63.52
CA GLN A 131 -40.98 -19.64 63.30
C GLN A 131 -40.75 -20.18 61.89
N GLY A 132 -41.71 -20.91 61.33
CA GLY A 132 -41.64 -21.44 59.97
C GLY A 132 -41.65 -20.32 58.93
N PHE A 133 -42.52 -19.32 59.12
CA PHE A 133 -42.61 -18.14 58.27
C PHE A 133 -41.34 -17.29 58.35
N GLU A 134 -40.86 -16.96 59.55
CA GLU A 134 -39.66 -16.12 59.71
C GLU A 134 -38.41 -16.79 59.13
N LYS A 135 -38.21 -18.10 59.39
CA LYS A 135 -37.10 -18.87 58.82
C LYS A 135 -37.22 -19.01 57.31
N GLY A 136 -38.43 -19.28 56.80
CA GLY A 136 -38.71 -19.39 55.37
C GLY A 136 -38.46 -18.07 54.64
N PHE A 137 -38.93 -16.96 55.21
CA PHE A 137 -38.78 -15.62 54.66
C PHE A 137 -37.31 -15.20 54.62
N LYS A 138 -36.58 -15.26 55.76
CA LYS A 138 -35.15 -14.90 55.81
C LYS A 138 -34.31 -15.74 54.85
N LYS A 139 -34.60 -17.04 54.75
CA LYS A 139 -33.90 -17.96 53.84
C LYS A 139 -34.25 -17.70 52.37
N GLY A 140 -35.50 -17.37 52.07
CA GLY A 140 -35.96 -17.00 50.74
C GLY A 140 -35.36 -15.68 50.26
N GLU A 141 -35.35 -14.67 51.13
CA GLU A 141 -34.75 -13.36 50.87
C GLU A 141 -33.24 -13.46 50.62
N ALA A 142 -32.49 -14.11 51.53
CA ALA A 142 -31.05 -14.28 51.38
C ALA A 142 -30.68 -15.02 50.08
N ARG A 143 -31.40 -16.11 49.77
CA ARG A 143 -31.19 -16.86 48.52
C ARG A 143 -31.58 -16.07 47.27
N GLY A 144 -32.68 -15.33 47.35
CA GLY A 144 -33.16 -14.50 46.24
C GLY A 144 -32.18 -13.38 45.92
N PHE A 145 -31.65 -12.72 46.96
CA PHE A 145 -30.64 -11.68 46.82
C PHE A 145 -29.32 -12.23 46.25
N GLU A 146 -28.77 -13.29 46.85
CA GLU A 146 -27.52 -13.91 46.40
C GLU A 146 -27.62 -14.43 44.95
N GLN A 147 -28.73 -15.07 44.58
CA GLN A 147 -28.95 -15.51 43.20
C GLN A 147 -29.17 -14.34 42.23
N GLY A 148 -29.88 -13.30 42.67
CA GLY A 148 -30.12 -12.10 41.86
C GLY A 148 -28.83 -11.34 41.58
N GLU A 149 -28.00 -11.17 42.60
CA GLU A 149 -26.69 -10.52 42.52
C GLU A 149 -25.74 -11.32 41.62
N ALA A 150 -25.58 -12.63 41.86
CA ALA A 150 -24.71 -13.47 41.06
C ALA A 150 -25.11 -13.48 39.57
N LYS A 151 -26.41 -13.65 39.27
CA LYS A 151 -26.92 -13.62 37.89
C LYS A 151 -26.81 -12.23 37.26
N GLY A 152 -27.10 -11.18 38.02
CA GLY A 152 -27.00 -9.80 37.54
C GLY A 152 -25.57 -9.43 37.20
N PHE A 153 -24.61 -9.82 38.06
CA PHE A 153 -23.19 -9.62 37.84
C PHE A 153 -22.69 -10.41 36.63
N GLU A 154 -22.96 -11.71 36.55
CA GLU A 154 -22.53 -12.55 35.43
C GLU A 154 -23.09 -12.06 34.08
N GLN A 155 -24.37 -11.67 34.05
CA GLN A 155 -24.98 -11.12 32.84
C GLN A 155 -24.42 -9.74 32.48
N GLY A 156 -24.17 -8.88 33.47
CA GLY A 156 -23.58 -7.56 33.29
C GLY A 156 -22.15 -7.64 32.76
N GLU A 157 -21.34 -8.51 33.35
CA GLU A 157 -19.96 -8.77 32.93
C GLU A 157 -19.91 -9.32 31.50
N LYS A 158 -20.72 -10.35 31.20
CA LYS A 158 -20.76 -10.95 29.86
C LYS A 158 -21.18 -9.93 28.80
N LYS A 159 -22.25 -9.15 29.06
CA LYS A 159 -22.73 -8.11 28.12
C LYS A 159 -21.71 -6.98 27.96
N GLY A 160 -21.12 -6.52 29.06
CA GLY A 160 -20.12 -5.45 29.03
C GLY A 160 -18.86 -5.88 28.26
N LEU A 161 -18.41 -7.12 28.45
CA LEU A 161 -17.28 -7.68 27.73
C LEU A 161 -17.58 -7.82 26.22
N GLU A 162 -18.74 -8.38 25.88
CA GLU A 162 -19.15 -8.58 24.48
C GLU A 162 -19.27 -7.24 23.74
N GLN A 163 -19.95 -6.26 24.34
CA GLN A 163 -20.07 -4.90 23.77
C GLN A 163 -18.71 -4.19 23.69
N GLY A 164 -17.88 -4.30 24.72
CA GLY A 164 -16.56 -3.69 24.75
C GLY A 164 -15.64 -4.26 23.67
N LEU A 165 -15.69 -5.58 23.44
CA LEU A 165 -14.94 -6.24 22.37
C LEU A 165 -15.43 -5.83 20.98
N GLU A 166 -16.74 -5.77 20.77
CA GLU A 166 -17.31 -5.37 19.48
C GLU A 166 -16.94 -3.93 19.12
N ILE A 167 -17.16 -2.99 20.05
CA ILE A 167 -16.81 -1.57 19.87
C ILE A 167 -15.30 -1.40 19.68
N GLY A 168 -14.50 -2.10 20.48
CA GLY A 168 -13.03 -2.06 20.40
C GLY A 168 -12.52 -2.57 19.05
N LYS A 169 -13.10 -3.66 18.54
CA LYS A 169 -12.77 -4.23 17.23
C LYS A 169 -13.15 -3.27 16.11
N GLU A 170 -14.37 -2.75 16.09
CA GLU A 170 -14.82 -1.82 15.04
C GLU A 170 -13.96 -0.54 15.01
N LYS A 171 -13.69 0.03 16.19
CA LYS A 171 -12.83 1.22 16.31
C LYS A 171 -11.40 0.92 15.85
N GLY A 172 -10.83 -0.21 16.24
CA GLY A 172 -9.50 -0.63 15.84
C GLY A 172 -9.38 -0.88 14.34
N GLU A 173 -10.38 -1.52 13.72
CA GLU A 173 -10.45 -1.72 12.27
C GLU A 173 -10.56 -0.39 11.51
N LYS A 174 -11.39 0.54 12.01
CA LYS A 174 -11.54 1.87 11.42
C LYS A 174 -10.25 2.68 11.50
N GLU A 175 -9.63 2.78 12.67
CA GLU A 175 -8.38 3.51 12.86
C GLU A 175 -7.24 2.91 12.02
N THR A 176 -7.15 1.58 11.97
CA THR A 176 -6.18 0.88 11.13
C THR A 176 -6.40 1.18 9.66
N ARG A 177 -7.66 1.13 9.18
CA ARG A 177 -8.00 1.45 7.78
C ARG A 177 -7.69 2.91 7.45
N GLU A 178 -7.96 3.85 8.35
CA GLU A 178 -7.63 5.27 8.15
C GLU A 178 -6.11 5.50 8.09
N LYS A 179 -5.35 4.89 9.01
CA LYS A 179 -3.87 4.96 9.01
C LYS A 179 -3.29 4.33 7.74
N ALA A 180 -3.78 3.15 7.35
CA ALA A 180 -3.37 2.48 6.12
C ALA A 180 -3.68 3.33 4.89
N GLY A 181 -4.88 3.93 4.82
CA GLY A 181 -5.27 4.84 3.74
C GLY A 181 -4.35 6.05 3.63
N LYS A 182 -3.96 6.68 4.74
CA LYS A 182 -3.00 7.80 4.73
C LYS A 182 -1.64 7.39 4.18
N ILE A 183 -1.13 6.23 4.60
CA ILE A 183 0.16 5.71 4.12
C ILE A 183 0.09 5.40 2.62
N LEU A 184 -0.98 4.71 2.18
CA LEU A 184 -1.17 4.36 0.78
C LEU A 184 -1.30 5.60 -0.11
N ASN A 185 -2.07 6.61 0.33
CA ASN A 185 -2.21 7.86 -0.41
C ASN A 185 -0.86 8.61 -0.50
N SER A 186 -0.11 8.67 0.60
CA SER A 186 1.23 9.29 0.60
C SER A 186 2.20 8.56 -0.33
N LEU A 187 2.09 7.23 -0.40
CA LEU A 187 2.89 6.41 -1.32
C LEU A 187 2.48 6.65 -2.78
N GLU A 188 1.18 6.71 -3.07
CA GLU A 188 0.64 7.02 -4.40
C GLU A 188 1.10 8.41 -4.88
N GLU A 189 1.05 9.42 -4.01
CA GLU A 189 1.54 10.76 -4.30
C GLU A 189 3.06 10.77 -4.56
N SER A 190 3.82 10.00 -3.78
CA SER A 190 5.27 9.87 -3.95
C SER A 190 5.62 9.19 -5.29
N LEU A 191 4.91 8.11 -5.65
CA LEU A 191 5.09 7.42 -6.94
C LEU A 191 4.74 8.34 -8.11
N LYS A 192 3.61 9.04 -8.03
CA LYS A 192 3.21 10.01 -9.04
C LYS A 192 4.21 11.17 -9.19
N THR A 193 4.85 11.56 -8.09
CA THR A 193 5.92 12.57 -8.10
C THR A 193 7.19 12.02 -8.74
N ALA A 194 7.53 10.75 -8.48
CA ALA A 194 8.67 10.08 -9.10
C ALA A 194 8.49 9.95 -10.61
N ASP A 195 7.32 9.53 -11.10
CA ASP A 195 7.01 9.45 -12.53
C ASP A 195 7.16 10.82 -13.21
N LYS A 196 6.55 11.86 -12.64
CA LYS A 196 6.71 13.24 -13.14
C LYS A 196 8.15 13.73 -13.13
N THR A 197 8.93 13.29 -12.14
CA THR A 197 10.35 13.65 -12.05
C THR A 197 11.12 12.97 -13.17
N LEU A 198 10.82 11.70 -13.49
CA LEU A 198 11.44 11.01 -14.62
C LEU A 198 11.14 11.71 -15.94
N ASP A 199 9.87 12.06 -16.19
CA ASP A 199 9.46 12.79 -17.41
C ASP A 199 10.21 14.13 -17.51
N PHE A 200 10.26 14.89 -16.42
CA PHE A 200 11.00 16.15 -16.36
C PHE A 200 12.51 15.97 -16.60
N LEU A 201 13.12 14.91 -16.08
CA LEU A 201 14.54 14.64 -16.30
C LEU A 201 14.80 14.29 -17.76
N VAL A 202 13.95 13.51 -18.40
CA VAL A 202 14.08 13.17 -19.83
C VAL A 202 14.04 14.44 -20.67
N GLU A 203 13.00 15.28 -20.51
CA GLU A 203 12.88 16.56 -21.24
C GLU A 203 14.08 17.49 -20.97
N LYS A 204 14.51 17.60 -19.71
CA LYS A 204 15.63 18.47 -19.32
C LYS A 204 16.97 18.00 -19.88
N TYR A 205 17.19 16.69 -19.97
CA TYR A 205 18.46 16.14 -20.43
C TYR A 205 18.53 15.96 -21.94
N GLU A 206 17.40 15.86 -22.63
CA GLU A 206 17.35 15.74 -24.09
C GLU A 206 18.13 16.88 -24.78
N GLU A 207 17.78 18.13 -24.51
CA GLU A 207 18.46 19.31 -25.06
C GLU A 207 19.95 19.36 -24.67
N ARG A 208 20.29 18.91 -23.45
CA ARG A 208 21.68 18.87 -22.97
C ARG A 208 22.51 17.80 -23.68
N ILE A 209 21.93 16.64 -23.92
CA ILE A 209 22.57 15.52 -24.63
C ILE A 209 22.79 15.92 -26.09
N ILE A 210 21.78 16.49 -26.75
CA ILE A 210 21.89 16.99 -28.13
C ILE A 210 23.00 18.04 -28.21
N SER A 211 23.01 19.02 -27.32
CA SER A 211 24.06 20.06 -27.29
C SER A 211 25.46 19.48 -27.07
N LEU A 212 25.60 18.45 -26.23
CA LEU A 212 26.89 17.79 -26.01
C LEU A 212 27.35 17.04 -27.27
N ILE A 213 26.44 16.29 -27.91
CA ILE A 213 26.73 15.58 -29.16
C ILE A 213 27.16 16.57 -30.25
N GLN A 214 26.45 17.70 -30.39
CA GLN A 214 26.81 18.76 -31.33
C GLN A 214 28.24 19.27 -31.11
N LYS A 215 28.60 19.56 -29.86
CA LYS A 215 29.95 20.03 -29.51
C LYS A 215 31.04 18.99 -29.79
N ILE A 216 30.77 17.71 -29.50
CA ILE A 216 31.72 16.62 -29.76
C ILE A 216 31.92 16.45 -31.27
N ALA A 217 30.82 16.38 -32.02
CA ALA A 217 30.85 16.23 -33.48
C ALA A 217 31.53 17.43 -34.16
N TYR A 218 31.23 18.67 -33.75
CA TYR A 218 31.91 19.86 -34.27
C TYR A 218 33.42 19.80 -34.03
N LYS A 219 33.84 19.38 -32.83
CA LYS A 219 35.26 19.25 -32.50
C LYS A 219 35.95 18.13 -33.29
N ALA A 220 35.27 17.01 -33.50
CA ALA A 220 35.79 15.89 -34.30
C ALA A 220 35.94 16.26 -35.78
N VAL A 221 34.89 16.84 -36.38
CA VAL A 221 34.90 17.29 -37.78
C VAL A 221 35.97 18.35 -38.00
N LYS A 222 36.09 19.33 -37.11
CA LYS A 222 37.13 20.36 -37.21
C LYS A 222 38.54 19.76 -37.16
N ALA A 223 38.79 18.82 -36.25
CA ALA A 223 40.09 18.16 -36.16
C ALA A 223 40.41 17.36 -37.43
N GLU A 224 39.42 16.70 -38.04
CA GLU A 224 39.61 15.95 -39.28
C GLU A 224 39.92 16.89 -40.47
N ILE A 225 39.22 18.02 -40.60
CA ILE A 225 39.48 19.03 -41.65
C ILE A 225 40.90 19.59 -41.53
N GLU A 226 41.40 19.76 -40.31
CA GLU A 226 42.77 20.23 -40.08
C GLU A 226 43.83 19.22 -40.53
N ILE A 227 43.51 17.92 -40.57
CA ILE A 227 44.43 16.84 -40.90
C ILE A 227 44.31 16.42 -42.37
N ASN A 228 43.09 16.27 -42.89
CA ASN A 228 42.81 15.65 -44.18
C ASN A 228 42.44 16.68 -45.25
N GLN A 229 43.35 16.89 -46.21
CA GLN A 229 43.16 17.82 -47.33
C GLN A 229 42.18 17.32 -48.40
N GLU A 230 41.82 16.03 -48.41
CA GLU A 230 40.88 15.51 -49.41
C GLU A 230 39.44 15.97 -49.17
N ILE A 231 39.10 16.42 -47.96
CA ILE A 231 37.74 16.85 -47.58
C ILE A 231 37.24 17.97 -48.50
N VAL A 232 38.09 18.94 -48.84
CA VAL A 232 37.70 20.04 -49.72
C VAL A 232 37.37 19.52 -51.13
N LYS A 233 38.10 18.55 -51.67
CA LYS A 233 37.83 17.95 -52.99
C LYS A 233 36.45 17.28 -53.01
N ASP A 234 36.14 16.51 -51.97
CA ASP A 234 34.84 15.84 -51.86
C ASP A 234 33.71 16.85 -51.69
N MET A 235 33.95 17.93 -50.93
CA MET A 235 32.99 19.03 -50.77
C MET A 235 32.66 19.71 -52.10
N VAL A 236 33.69 20.00 -52.89
CA VAL A 236 33.57 20.59 -54.23
C VAL A 236 32.79 19.68 -55.16
N LEU A 237 33.14 18.39 -55.21
CA LEU A 237 32.46 17.42 -56.05
C LEU A 237 30.97 17.29 -55.73
N ASP A 238 30.62 17.24 -54.44
CA ASP A 238 29.21 17.16 -54.05
C ASP A 238 28.45 18.45 -54.35
N ALA A 239 29.07 19.61 -54.14
CA ALA A 239 28.46 20.89 -54.46
C ALA A 239 28.23 21.04 -55.97
N LEU A 240 29.18 20.59 -56.80
CA LEU A 240 29.04 20.56 -58.26
C LEU A 240 27.93 19.61 -58.73
N LYS A 241 27.76 18.44 -58.11
CA LYS A 241 26.66 17.51 -58.43
C LYS A 241 25.27 18.07 -58.11
N THR A 242 25.21 19.04 -57.20
CA THR A 242 23.95 19.71 -56.84
C THR A 242 23.53 20.72 -57.92
N LEU A 243 24.48 21.17 -58.76
CA LEU A 243 24.23 22.10 -59.85
C LEU A 243 23.72 21.36 -61.09
N VAL A 244 22.77 21.99 -61.78
CA VAL A 244 22.22 21.47 -63.04
C VAL A 244 23.12 21.93 -64.19
N GLN A 245 23.94 21.03 -64.73
CA GLN A 245 24.81 21.24 -65.90
C GLN A 245 25.70 22.51 -65.80
N PRO A 246 26.64 22.58 -64.84
CA PRO A 246 27.60 23.68 -64.81
C PRO A 246 28.57 23.57 -66.01
N GLU A 247 28.66 24.64 -66.82
CA GLU A 247 29.61 24.74 -67.94
C GLU A 247 30.87 25.52 -67.54
N GLU A 248 30.68 26.74 -67.03
CA GLU A 248 31.76 27.60 -66.52
C GLU A 248 31.64 27.77 -65.00
N VAL A 249 32.70 27.39 -64.29
CA VAL A 249 32.76 27.43 -62.84
C VAL A 249 33.93 28.28 -62.36
N VAL A 250 33.63 29.19 -61.43
CA VAL A 250 34.63 29.86 -60.59
C VAL A 250 34.54 29.26 -59.20
N LEU A 251 35.61 28.58 -58.79
CA LEU A 251 35.73 27.92 -57.50
C LEU A 251 36.58 28.78 -56.55
N SER A 252 35.97 29.27 -55.48
CA SER A 252 36.66 29.99 -54.40
C SER A 252 36.86 29.07 -53.20
N VAL A 253 38.11 28.89 -52.77
CA VAL A 253 38.51 28.04 -51.64
C VAL A 253 39.40 28.80 -50.66
N SER A 254 39.66 28.21 -49.48
CA SER A 254 40.56 28.80 -48.50
C SER A 254 42.00 28.92 -49.03
N LEU A 255 42.79 29.80 -48.42
CA LEU A 255 44.22 29.95 -48.75
C LEU A 255 45.01 28.64 -48.55
N ASP A 256 44.67 27.88 -47.51
CA ASP A 256 45.34 26.63 -47.16
C ASP A 256 44.99 25.47 -48.12
N ASP A 257 43.79 25.51 -48.74
CA ASP A 257 43.32 24.47 -49.65
C ASP A 257 43.57 24.79 -51.13
N TYR A 258 43.92 26.04 -51.44
CA TYR A 258 44.10 26.51 -52.83
C TYR A 258 45.12 25.69 -53.61
N GLU A 259 46.31 25.46 -53.03
CA GLU A 259 47.38 24.71 -53.71
C GLU A 259 46.95 23.28 -54.03
N TYR A 260 46.30 22.61 -53.08
CA TYR A 260 45.80 21.25 -53.27
C TYR A 260 44.73 21.17 -54.36
N ILE A 261 43.75 22.07 -54.33
CA ILE A 261 42.65 22.09 -55.30
C ILE A 261 43.13 22.45 -56.72
N GLU A 262 44.07 23.39 -56.84
CA GLU A 262 44.66 23.74 -58.13
C GLU A 262 45.42 22.54 -58.75
N MET A 263 46.02 21.68 -57.92
CA MET A 263 46.67 20.45 -58.38
C MET A 263 45.67 19.38 -58.85
N VAL A 264 44.49 19.27 -58.23
CA VAL A 264 43.49 18.23 -58.54
C VAL A 264 42.37 18.71 -59.48
N LYS A 265 42.43 19.94 -59.99
CA LYS A 265 41.34 20.54 -60.77
C LYS A 265 40.94 19.75 -62.03
N GLU A 266 41.89 19.05 -62.64
CA GLU A 266 41.66 18.20 -63.82
C GLU A 266 40.74 17.02 -63.48
N GLU A 267 40.79 16.48 -62.26
CA GLU A 267 39.94 15.37 -61.81
C GLU A 267 38.44 15.75 -61.75
N PHE A 268 38.11 17.04 -61.71
CA PHE A 268 36.73 17.49 -61.73
C PHE A 268 36.09 17.35 -63.12
N PHE A 269 36.87 17.52 -64.19
CA PHE A 269 36.41 17.32 -65.56
C PHE A 269 36.10 15.84 -65.84
N ASP A 270 36.90 14.93 -65.28
CA ASP A 270 36.67 13.48 -65.41
C ASP A 270 35.38 13.01 -64.74
N LYS A 271 34.90 13.74 -63.72
CA LYS A 271 33.73 13.36 -62.93
C LYS A 271 32.45 14.07 -63.35
N ILE A 272 32.53 15.17 -64.11
CA ILE A 272 31.37 15.98 -64.53
C ILE A 272 31.52 16.33 -66.01
N ASP A 273 30.78 15.61 -66.85
CA ASP A 273 30.86 15.70 -68.31
C ASP A 273 30.45 17.07 -68.89
N SER A 274 29.70 17.90 -68.15
CA SER A 274 29.23 19.21 -68.62
C SER A 274 30.24 20.34 -68.44
N LEU A 275 31.32 20.14 -67.67
CA LEU A 275 32.28 21.20 -67.37
C LEU A 275 33.13 21.53 -68.59
N THR A 276 33.11 22.79 -68.99
CA THR A 276 33.93 23.33 -70.09
C THR A 276 35.10 24.15 -69.56
N SER A 277 34.94 24.82 -68.40
CA SER A 277 35.99 25.62 -67.78
C SER A 277 35.86 25.65 -66.26
N VAL A 278 36.97 25.43 -65.55
CA VAL A 278 37.08 25.55 -64.10
C VAL A 278 38.23 26.50 -63.77
N SER A 279 37.95 27.55 -63.02
CA SER A 279 38.96 28.48 -62.50
C SER A 279 38.93 28.48 -60.98
N VAL A 280 40.09 28.29 -60.35
CA VAL A 280 40.22 28.27 -58.88
C VAL A 280 40.77 29.61 -58.40
N ARG A 281 40.23 30.12 -57.29
CA ARG A 281 40.66 31.35 -56.63
C ARG A 281 40.77 31.12 -55.12
N SER A 282 41.73 31.80 -54.50
CA SER A 282 41.83 31.87 -53.04
C SER A 282 40.91 32.97 -52.50
N ASP A 283 40.04 32.63 -51.56
CA ASP A 283 39.15 33.56 -50.86
C ASP A 283 39.34 33.43 -49.33
N PRO A 284 39.88 34.47 -48.65
CA PRO A 284 40.09 34.45 -47.20
C PRO A 284 38.81 34.35 -46.37
N SER A 285 37.64 34.62 -46.95
CA SER A 285 36.36 34.47 -46.26
C SER A 285 35.90 33.00 -46.18
N VAL A 286 36.47 32.12 -47.01
CA VAL A 286 36.16 30.69 -47.03
C VAL A 286 37.04 29.97 -46.03
N LYS A 287 36.40 29.27 -45.08
CA LYS A 287 37.11 28.42 -44.12
C LYS A 287 37.68 27.18 -44.79
N ARG A 288 38.73 26.64 -44.19
CA ARG A 288 39.37 25.39 -44.63
C ARG A 288 38.35 24.24 -44.74
N GLY A 289 38.45 23.43 -45.78
CA GLY A 289 37.51 22.35 -46.10
C GLY A 289 36.23 22.81 -46.82
N GLY A 290 36.00 24.12 -46.95
CA GLY A 290 34.85 24.71 -47.63
C GLY A 290 35.17 25.22 -49.03
N CYS A 291 34.12 25.42 -49.82
CA CYS A 291 34.18 25.99 -51.15
C CYS A 291 32.96 26.86 -51.47
N LYS A 292 33.16 27.84 -52.33
CA LYS A 292 32.10 28.64 -52.94
C LYS A 292 32.20 28.52 -54.44
N ILE A 293 31.10 28.15 -55.07
CA ILE A 293 30.99 27.87 -56.49
C ILE A 293 30.13 28.95 -57.11
N GLU A 294 30.72 29.72 -58.01
CA GLU A 294 30.00 30.73 -58.80
C GLU A 294 29.87 30.23 -60.25
N THR A 295 28.64 30.18 -60.72
CA THR A 295 28.28 29.89 -62.12
C THR A 295 27.40 31.00 -62.66
N ILE A 296 27.12 30.97 -63.96
CA ILE A 296 26.23 31.94 -64.61
C ILE A 296 24.81 31.90 -64.00
N THR A 297 24.38 30.73 -63.54
CA THR A 297 22.99 30.46 -63.13
C THR A 297 22.82 30.36 -61.62
N ALA A 298 23.88 30.08 -60.86
CA ALA A 298 23.79 29.83 -59.42
C ALA A 298 25.07 30.19 -58.67
N LEU A 299 24.88 30.55 -57.40
CA LEU A 299 25.92 30.70 -56.40
C LEU A 299 25.67 29.67 -55.30
N VAL A 300 26.59 28.72 -55.11
CA VAL A 300 26.47 27.67 -54.10
C VAL A 300 27.66 27.72 -53.17
N SER A 301 27.40 27.83 -51.88
CA SER A 301 28.41 27.68 -50.83
C SER A 301 28.24 26.32 -50.18
N ALA A 302 29.34 25.59 -50.03
CA ALA A 302 29.35 24.32 -49.34
C ALA A 302 30.54 24.28 -48.39
N ASP A 303 30.26 24.07 -47.11
CA ASP A 303 31.28 23.91 -46.10
C ASP A 303 30.88 22.79 -45.12
N PRO A 304 31.86 22.10 -44.51
CA PRO A 304 31.59 21.01 -43.59
C PRO A 304 30.74 21.42 -42.36
N GLU A 305 30.88 22.66 -41.89
CA GLU A 305 30.17 23.15 -40.71
C GLU A 305 28.67 23.32 -41.00
N SER A 306 28.31 23.96 -42.11
CA SER A 306 26.92 24.14 -42.55
C SER A 306 26.22 22.80 -42.84
N ARG A 307 26.95 21.82 -43.38
CA ARG A 307 26.44 20.46 -43.57
C ARG A 307 26.15 19.77 -42.23
N LEU A 308 27.07 19.90 -41.27
CA LEU A 308 26.88 19.34 -39.95
C LEU A 308 25.67 19.97 -39.23
N GLU A 309 25.49 21.29 -39.38
CA GLU A 309 24.32 21.99 -38.85
C GLU A 309 23.00 21.48 -39.46
N SER A 310 22.96 21.27 -40.78
CA SER A 310 21.79 20.72 -41.47
C SER A 310 21.43 19.31 -40.94
N ILE A 311 22.43 18.50 -40.61
CA ILE A 311 22.23 17.18 -40.00
C ILE A 311 21.65 17.33 -38.58
N PHE A 312 22.15 18.28 -37.79
CA PHE A 312 21.62 18.53 -36.45
C PHE A 312 20.18 19.05 -36.47
N GLU A 313 19.82 19.92 -37.40
CA GLU A 313 18.44 20.35 -37.60
C GLU A 313 17.54 19.17 -37.97
N ALA A 314 17.99 18.29 -38.87
CA ALA A 314 17.24 17.08 -39.23
C ALA A 314 17.05 16.13 -38.03
N ILE A 315 18.09 15.95 -37.19
CA ILE A 315 18.00 15.14 -35.97
C ILE A 315 17.02 15.77 -34.98
N LYS A 316 17.07 17.09 -34.79
CA LYS A 316 16.17 17.82 -33.89
C LYS A 316 14.72 17.72 -34.34
N ASN A 317 14.47 17.81 -35.65
CA ASN A 317 13.13 17.69 -36.24
C ASN A 317 12.61 16.25 -36.25
N ALA A 318 13.49 15.25 -36.28
CA ALA A 318 13.09 13.83 -36.22
C ALA A 318 12.81 13.34 -34.79
N GLY A 319 13.36 14.03 -33.78
CA GLY A 319 13.09 13.76 -32.36
C GLY A 319 11.82 14.42 -31.81
N ALA A 320 11.25 15.40 -32.54
CA ALA A 320 10.00 16.09 -32.21
C ALA A 320 8.77 15.35 -32.77
#